data_AF-A0A453DFR8-F1
#
_entry.id   AF-A0A453DFR8-F1
#
_cell.length_a   1.000
_cell.length_b   1.000
_cell.length_c   1.000
_cell.angle_alpha   90.00
_cell.angle_beta   90.00
_cell.angle_gamma   90.00
#
_symmetry.space_group_name_H-M   'P 1'
#
loop_
_entity.id
_entity.type
_entity.pdbx_description
1 polymer ?
#
loop_
_entity_poly.entity_id
_entity_poly.type
_entity_poly.pdbx_seq_one_letter_code
_entity_poly.pdbx_strand_id
1 'polypeptide(L)'
;LPVALPRPRPPAGARQASRTVSAVAAPIKVPPPPRKGRLLTGAMIGLAIAGGAYVSTTDEATFCGWLFKSTELVNPLFALLDAEFAHRLAVSAAAHGFVPREKRPDPPVLGIEVWGRNFTNPIGLAAGFDKNAEAVEGLLGLGFGFVEVGSVTPQPQEGNPKPRIFRLKEHGAVVNRCGFNSEGIVVVAKRLGAQHGKRKMEETSSSSDVKQGGKAGPGILGVNLGKNKTSEDAGADYVQGVHSLSQYADYLVINVSSPNTPGLRQLQGRKQLKELVKKVQDARDEMQWAEDGPPPLLVKVAPDLSKQDLEDIAAVTYWTKALFFMLFDSW
;
A
#
# COMPACT_ATOMS: atom_id res chain seq x y z
N LEU A 1 87.91 -26.22 -15.80
CA LEU A 1 88.99 -25.96 -14.81
C LEU A 1 88.33 -25.68 -13.46
N PRO A 2 88.91 -26.17 -12.35
CA PRO A 2 88.34 -27.19 -11.43
C PRO A 2 87.86 -26.57 -10.08
N VAL A 3 87.24 -27.26 -9.11
CA VAL A 3 87.82 -28.12 -8.04
C VAL A 3 86.65 -28.40 -7.05
N ALA A 4 86.19 -29.64 -6.88
CA ALA A 4 86.39 -30.59 -5.75
C ALA A 4 85.62 -30.36 -4.41
N LEU A 5 84.67 -31.28 -4.13
CA LEU A 5 84.37 -32.09 -2.91
C LEU A 5 84.63 -31.50 -1.49
N PRO A 6 83.78 -31.79 -0.46
CA PRO A 6 83.69 -33.16 0.10
C PRO A 6 82.35 -33.60 0.75
N ARG A 7 82.22 -34.93 0.93
CA ARG A 7 81.23 -35.59 1.82
C ARG A 7 81.70 -35.54 3.28
N PRO A 8 80.77 -35.64 4.25
CA PRO A 8 80.99 -36.52 5.39
C PRO A 8 79.78 -37.45 5.75
N ARG A 9 80.05 -38.28 6.75
CA ARG A 9 79.53 -39.62 7.11
C ARG A 9 78.28 -39.64 8.05
N PRO A 10 77.70 -40.82 8.35
CA PRO A 10 76.32 -40.99 8.88
C PRO A 10 76.25 -41.02 10.42
N PRO A 11 75.01 -41.04 10.98
CA PRO A 11 74.68 -42.07 11.97
C PRO A 11 73.27 -42.66 11.71
N ALA A 12 73.15 -43.98 11.62
CA ALA A 12 72.83 -44.90 12.72
C ALA A 12 71.31 -45.06 12.94
N GLY A 13 70.85 -46.31 12.90
CA GLY A 13 69.55 -46.71 13.43
C GLY A 13 68.59 -47.27 12.40
N ALA A 14 68.82 -48.52 12.00
CA ALA A 14 67.73 -49.36 11.50
C ALA A 14 66.73 -49.59 12.66
N ARG A 15 65.51 -49.08 12.53
CA ARG A 15 64.33 -49.64 13.20
C ARG A 15 63.31 -50.00 12.14
N GLN A 16 62.93 -51.28 12.13
CA GLN A 16 61.92 -51.87 11.28
C GLN A 16 60.62 -51.07 11.33
N ALA A 17 60.18 -50.57 10.17
CA ALA A 17 58.81 -50.14 9.97
C ALA A 17 58.04 -51.30 9.32
N SER A 18 57.11 -51.88 10.07
CA SER A 18 56.16 -52.87 9.60
C SER A 18 55.42 -52.37 8.36
N ARG A 19 55.34 -53.22 7.33
CA ARG A 19 54.41 -53.04 6.21
C ARG A 19 52.98 -53.15 6.72
N THR A 20 52.26 -52.03 6.79
CA THR A 20 50.80 -52.02 6.78
C THR A 20 50.32 -51.64 5.39
N VAL A 21 49.70 -52.62 4.72
CA VAL A 21 48.99 -52.43 3.45
C VAL A 21 47.79 -51.52 3.73
N SER A 22 47.72 -50.38 3.05
CA SER A 22 46.58 -49.48 3.12
C SER A 22 45.36 -50.16 2.48
N ALA A 23 44.34 -50.45 3.28
CA ALA A 23 43.08 -51.00 2.80
C ALA A 23 42.31 -49.93 2.03
N VAL A 24 41.86 -50.26 0.82
CA VAL A 24 40.93 -49.45 0.04
C VAL A 24 39.65 -49.26 0.86
N ALA A 25 39.31 -48.00 1.18
CA ALA A 25 38.09 -47.68 1.91
C ALA A 25 36.87 -48.10 1.07
N ALA A 26 36.04 -48.98 1.64
CA ALA A 26 34.78 -49.41 1.04
C ALA A 26 33.80 -48.22 0.92
N PRO A 27 32.93 -48.19 -0.10
CA PRO A 27 31.95 -47.12 -0.25
C PRO A 27 31.03 -47.07 0.98
N ILE A 28 30.90 -45.87 1.56
CA ILE A 28 30.02 -45.60 2.69
C ILE A 28 28.57 -45.88 2.24
N LYS A 29 28.01 -47.01 2.66
CA LYS A 29 26.58 -47.30 2.51
C LYS A 29 25.81 -46.42 3.49
N VAL A 30 25.27 -45.31 2.99
CA VAL A 30 24.29 -44.50 3.74
C VAL A 30 23.05 -45.39 3.97
N PRO A 31 22.63 -45.62 5.23
CA PRO A 31 21.44 -46.43 5.49
C PRO A 31 20.20 -45.73 4.91
N PRO A 32 19.28 -46.48 4.28
CA PRO A 32 18.03 -45.89 3.81
C PRO A 32 17.27 -45.26 5.00
N PRO A 33 16.60 -44.11 4.80
CA PRO A 33 15.85 -43.48 5.86
C PRO A 33 14.80 -44.47 6.42
N PRO A 34 14.50 -44.40 7.73
CA PRO A 34 13.62 -45.34 8.40
C PRO A 34 12.25 -45.41 7.71
N ARG A 35 11.64 -46.60 7.65
CA ARG A 35 10.34 -46.83 6.97
C ARG A 35 9.26 -45.83 7.39
N LYS A 36 9.24 -45.41 8.65
CA LYS A 36 8.32 -44.37 9.16
C LYS A 36 8.53 -43.01 8.48
N GLY A 37 9.78 -42.62 8.21
CA GLY A 37 10.12 -41.41 7.48
C GLY A 37 9.65 -41.46 6.02
N ARG A 38 9.82 -42.60 5.34
CA ARG A 38 9.31 -42.81 3.97
C ARG A 38 7.78 -42.77 3.89
N LEU A 39 7.10 -43.36 4.88
CA LEU A 39 5.64 -43.33 4.97
C LEU A 39 5.13 -41.90 5.19
N LEU A 40 5.77 -41.14 6.08
CA LEU A 40 5.44 -39.74 6.36
C LEU A 40 5.65 -38.86 5.12
N THR A 41 6.78 -39.02 4.42
CA THR A 41 7.07 -38.30 3.18
C THR A 41 6.06 -38.65 2.08
N GLY A 42 5.74 -39.93 1.91
CA GLY A 42 4.72 -40.38 0.95
C GLY A 42 3.33 -39.83 1.27
N ALA A 43 2.94 -39.80 2.54
CA ALA A 43 1.68 -39.21 2.98
C ALA A 43 1.62 -37.70 2.72
N MET A 44 2.70 -36.96 3.00
CA MET A 44 2.78 -35.51 2.73
C MET A 44 2.69 -35.19 1.23
N ILE A 45 3.39 -35.96 0.40
CA ILE A 45 3.31 -35.81 -1.07
C ILE A 45 1.91 -36.15 -1.56
N GLY A 46 1.32 -37.24 -1.07
CA GLY A 46 -0.06 -37.62 -1.41
C GLY A 46 -1.08 -36.55 -1.02
N LEU A 47 -0.95 -35.96 0.17
CA LEU A 47 -1.81 -34.86 0.63
C LEU A 47 -1.63 -33.59 -0.23
N ALA A 48 -0.39 -33.27 -0.60
CA ALA A 48 -0.10 -32.12 -1.47
C ALA A 48 -0.67 -32.30 -2.88
N ILE A 49 -0.56 -33.50 -3.47
CA ILE A 49 -1.12 -33.83 -4.78
C ILE A 49 -2.65 -33.81 -4.72
N ALA A 50 -3.26 -34.47 -3.73
CA ALA A 50 -4.72 -34.49 -3.57
C ALA A 50 -5.28 -33.09 -3.29
N GLY A 51 -4.60 -32.31 -2.44
CA GLY A 51 -4.94 -30.92 -2.18
C GLY A 51 -4.80 -30.03 -3.42
N GLY A 52 -3.72 -30.19 -4.19
CA GLY A 52 -3.53 -29.47 -5.45
C GLY A 52 -4.58 -29.82 -6.50
N ALA A 53 -4.94 -31.10 -6.62
CA ALA A 53 -6.01 -31.55 -7.52
C ALA A 53 -7.38 -31.01 -7.09
N TYR A 54 -7.67 -30.99 -5.79
CA TYR A 54 -8.92 -30.41 -5.27
C TYR A 54 -8.99 -28.90 -5.53
N VAL A 55 -7.90 -28.17 -5.24
CA VAL A 55 -7.78 -26.74 -5.54
C VAL A 55 -7.96 -26.46 -7.05
N SER A 56 -7.43 -27.32 -7.93
CA SER A 56 -7.60 -27.16 -9.38
C SER A 56 -9.03 -27.35 -9.87
N THR A 57 -9.91 -27.96 -9.06
CA THR A 57 -11.33 -28.16 -9.40
C THR A 57 -12.25 -27.07 -8.83
N THR A 58 -11.77 -26.24 -7.90
CA THR A 58 -12.55 -25.13 -7.34
C THR A 58 -12.57 -23.92 -8.26
N ASP A 59 -13.70 -23.21 -8.28
CA ASP A 59 -13.81 -21.93 -8.96
C ASP A 59 -12.92 -20.87 -8.29
N GLU A 60 -12.55 -19.85 -9.08
CA GLU A 60 -11.62 -18.81 -8.63
C GLU A 60 -12.14 -18.04 -7.41
N ALA A 61 -13.46 -17.82 -7.30
CA ALA A 61 -14.05 -17.09 -6.18
C ALA A 61 -13.98 -17.89 -4.88
N THR A 62 -14.23 -19.20 -4.93
CA THR A 62 -14.07 -20.09 -3.77
C THR A 62 -12.61 -20.14 -3.31
N PHE A 63 -11.65 -20.26 -4.25
CA PHE A 63 -10.23 -20.25 -3.93
C PHE A 63 -9.79 -18.93 -3.29
N CYS A 64 -10.20 -17.79 -3.86
CA CYS A 64 -9.95 -16.48 -3.26
C CYS A 64 -10.58 -16.36 -1.86
N GLY A 65 -11.78 -16.89 -1.66
CA GLY A 65 -12.43 -16.94 -0.35
C GLY A 65 -11.61 -17.71 0.69
N TRP A 66 -10.95 -18.81 0.30
CA TRP A 66 -10.01 -19.52 1.18
C TRP A 66 -8.76 -18.71 1.48
N LEU A 67 -8.21 -18.00 0.49
CA LEU A 67 -7.08 -17.09 0.73
C LEU A 67 -7.43 -16.02 1.75
N PHE A 68 -8.61 -15.38 1.63
CA PHE A 68 -9.10 -14.43 2.63
C PHE A 68 -9.21 -15.05 4.02
N LYS A 69 -9.84 -16.24 4.15
CA LYS A 69 -9.91 -16.94 5.45
C LYS A 69 -8.54 -17.28 6.02
N SER A 70 -7.58 -17.65 5.17
CA SER A 70 -6.22 -17.95 5.61
C SER A 70 -5.53 -16.73 6.23
N THR A 71 -5.88 -15.52 5.79
CA THR A 71 -5.33 -14.29 6.38
C THR A 71 -5.75 -14.12 7.83
N GLU A 72 -6.90 -14.66 8.27
CA GLU A 72 -7.32 -14.60 9.68
C GLU A 72 -6.34 -15.37 10.60
N LEU A 73 -5.71 -16.43 10.08
CA LEU A 73 -4.71 -17.21 10.81
C LEU A 73 -3.34 -16.53 10.82
N VAL A 74 -2.99 -15.81 9.74
CA VAL A 74 -1.68 -15.15 9.58
C VAL A 74 -1.67 -13.76 10.21
N ASN A 75 -2.80 -13.04 10.20
CA ASN A 75 -2.92 -11.67 10.69
C ASN A 75 -2.43 -11.46 12.14
N PRO A 76 -2.71 -12.38 13.09
CA PRO A 76 -2.16 -12.29 14.44
C PRO A 76 -0.62 -12.22 14.48
N LEU A 77 0.08 -12.81 13.50
CA LEU A 77 1.55 -12.78 13.44
C LEU A 77 2.09 -11.39 13.06
N PHE A 78 1.40 -10.63 12.20
CA PHE A 78 1.78 -9.25 11.90
C PHE A 78 1.66 -8.33 13.11
N ALA A 79 0.89 -8.73 14.11
CA ALA A 79 0.76 -8.03 15.37
C ALA A 79 2.02 -8.12 16.26
N LEU A 80 3.00 -8.98 15.89
CA LEU A 80 4.31 -9.12 16.53
C LEU A 80 5.39 -8.22 15.92
N LEU A 81 5.20 -7.74 14.69
CA LEU A 81 6.13 -6.84 14.02
C LEU A 81 5.97 -5.40 14.51
N ASP A 82 6.94 -4.51 14.25
CA ASP A 82 6.70 -3.06 14.38
C ASP A 82 5.51 -2.63 13.51
N ALA A 83 4.70 -1.67 13.98
CA ALA A 83 3.47 -1.29 13.30
C ALA A 83 3.73 -0.62 11.95
N GLU A 84 4.75 0.24 11.86
CA GLU A 84 5.11 0.89 10.60
C GLU A 84 5.77 -0.11 9.64
N PHE A 85 6.59 -1.03 10.15
CA PHE A 85 7.15 -2.10 9.32
C PHE A 85 6.09 -3.06 8.76
N ALA A 86 5.15 -3.52 9.61
CA ALA A 86 4.04 -4.37 9.17
C ALA A 86 3.19 -3.68 8.10
N HIS A 87 2.92 -2.39 8.28
CA HIS A 87 2.18 -1.60 7.31
C HIS A 87 2.92 -1.47 5.97
N ARG A 88 4.23 -1.18 5.98
CA ARG A 88 5.05 -1.17 4.75
C ARG A 88 5.06 -2.51 4.04
N LEU A 89 5.13 -3.62 4.79
CA LEU A 89 5.05 -4.96 4.21
C LEU A 89 3.68 -5.21 3.56
N ALA A 90 2.59 -4.75 4.17
CA ALA A 90 1.25 -4.88 3.61
C ALA A 90 1.10 -4.08 2.29
N VAL A 91 1.56 -2.83 2.26
CA VAL A 91 1.57 -2.01 1.03
C VAL A 91 2.41 -2.66 -0.05
N SER A 92 3.62 -3.14 0.29
CA SER A 92 4.49 -3.83 -0.66
C SER A 92 3.86 -5.12 -1.19
N ALA A 93 3.24 -5.93 -0.33
CA ALA A 93 2.53 -7.14 -0.75
C ALA A 93 1.39 -6.80 -1.72
N ALA A 94 0.60 -5.77 -1.42
CA ALA A 94 -0.48 -5.31 -2.31
C ALA A 94 0.06 -4.79 -3.65
N ALA A 95 1.14 -4.02 -3.64
CA ALA A 95 1.80 -3.51 -4.85
C ALA A 95 2.30 -4.63 -5.78
N HIS A 96 2.74 -5.76 -5.22
CA HIS A 96 3.23 -6.93 -5.97
C HIS A 96 2.14 -7.98 -6.24
N GLY A 97 0.89 -7.74 -5.85
CA GLY A 97 -0.21 -8.68 -6.05
C GLY A 97 -0.19 -9.91 -5.12
N PHE A 98 0.55 -9.85 -4.01
CA PHE A 98 0.58 -10.88 -2.96
C PHE A 98 -0.53 -10.72 -1.93
N VAL A 99 -1.65 -10.11 -2.33
CA VAL A 99 -2.86 -10.00 -1.54
C VAL A 99 -4.00 -10.75 -2.25
N PRO A 100 -4.94 -11.35 -1.52
CA PRO A 100 -6.10 -11.99 -2.13
C PRO A 100 -6.87 -10.99 -3.01
N ARG A 101 -7.43 -11.45 -4.12
CA ARG A 101 -8.33 -10.64 -4.94
C ARG A 101 -9.77 -11.06 -4.70
N GLU A 102 -10.67 -10.10 -4.48
CA GLU A 102 -12.11 -10.39 -4.39
C GLU A 102 -12.67 -10.51 -5.80
N LYS A 103 -13.19 -11.69 -6.13
CA LYS A 103 -13.70 -12.03 -7.47
C LYS A 103 -15.21 -12.03 -7.57
N ARG A 104 -15.92 -12.03 -6.44
CA ARG A 104 -17.39 -11.98 -6.44
C ARG A 104 -17.86 -10.57 -6.79
N PRO A 105 -18.85 -10.41 -7.67
CA PRO A 105 -19.40 -9.09 -7.98
C PRO A 105 -20.02 -8.46 -6.72
N ASP A 106 -19.99 -7.14 -6.65
CA ASP A 106 -20.71 -6.42 -5.60
C ASP A 106 -22.23 -6.58 -5.81
N PRO A 107 -23.00 -6.87 -4.74
CA PRO A 107 -24.45 -6.85 -4.83
C PRO A 107 -24.95 -5.48 -5.32
N PRO A 108 -25.84 -5.40 -6.32
CA PRO A 108 -26.31 -4.12 -6.87
C PRO A 108 -26.91 -3.15 -5.83
N VAL A 109 -27.44 -3.68 -4.72
CA VAL A 109 -27.97 -2.89 -3.60
C VAL A 109 -26.91 -2.04 -2.87
N LEU A 110 -25.62 -2.36 -3.02
CA LEU A 110 -24.52 -1.57 -2.48
C LEU A 110 -24.12 -0.39 -3.38
N GLY A 111 -24.58 -0.38 -4.63
CA GLY A 111 -24.25 0.67 -5.59
C GLY A 111 -24.80 2.02 -5.16
N ILE A 112 -23.97 3.05 -5.17
CA ILE A 112 -24.36 4.43 -4.83
C ILE A 112 -23.76 5.42 -5.82
N GLU A 113 -24.53 6.45 -6.17
CA GLU A 113 -24.04 7.60 -6.92
C GLU A 113 -23.75 8.74 -5.95
N VAL A 114 -22.49 9.18 -5.91
CA VAL A 114 -22.04 10.27 -5.06
C VAL A 114 -21.05 11.14 -5.84
N TRP A 115 -21.23 12.46 -5.79
CA TRP A 115 -20.37 13.43 -6.50
C TRP A 115 -20.33 13.25 -8.03
N GLY A 116 -21.40 12.74 -8.63
CA GLY A 116 -21.42 12.39 -10.06
C GLY A 116 -20.52 11.20 -10.40
N ARG A 117 -20.15 10.39 -9.41
CA ARG A 117 -19.37 9.16 -9.55
C ARG A 117 -20.22 7.98 -9.08
N ASN A 118 -20.12 6.86 -9.81
CA ASN A 118 -20.79 5.62 -9.46
C ASN A 118 -19.81 4.73 -8.68
N PHE A 119 -20.15 4.44 -7.42
CA PHE A 119 -19.42 3.50 -6.58
C PHE A 119 -20.17 2.16 -6.59
N THR A 120 -19.48 1.05 -6.93
CA THR A 120 -20.11 -0.29 -6.88
C THR A 120 -20.43 -0.73 -5.45
N ASN A 121 -19.67 -0.24 -4.47
CA ASN A 121 -19.93 -0.42 -3.05
C ASN A 121 -19.42 0.79 -2.24
N PRO A 122 -19.98 1.06 -1.04
CA PRO A 122 -19.67 2.26 -0.27
C PRO A 122 -18.42 2.13 0.61
N ILE A 123 -17.66 1.04 0.49
CA ILE A 123 -16.54 0.75 1.38
C ILE A 123 -15.23 1.15 0.70
N GLY A 124 -14.51 2.09 1.29
CA GLY A 124 -13.22 2.54 0.76
C GLY A 124 -12.09 2.48 1.77
N LEU A 125 -10.87 2.50 1.23
CA LEU A 125 -9.65 2.57 2.01
C LEU A 125 -9.21 4.04 2.14
N ALA A 126 -9.13 4.52 3.37
CA ALA A 126 -8.82 5.92 3.67
C ALA A 126 -7.35 6.30 3.36
N ALA A 127 -7.12 7.61 3.18
CA ALA A 127 -5.78 8.16 3.08
C ALA A 127 -4.91 7.81 4.29
N GLY A 128 -3.60 7.82 4.08
CA GLY A 128 -2.61 7.44 5.05
C GLY A 128 -2.23 5.96 4.98
N PHE A 129 -3.01 5.12 4.30
CA PHE A 129 -2.62 3.74 4.03
C PHE A 129 -1.64 3.65 2.85
N ASP A 130 -2.06 4.02 1.64
CA ASP A 130 -1.17 4.09 0.47
C ASP A 130 -0.74 5.54 0.21
N LYS A 131 0.24 6.02 0.99
CA LYS A 131 0.66 7.42 0.93
C LYS A 131 1.28 7.80 -0.40
N ASN A 132 1.93 6.86 -1.09
CA ASN A 132 2.73 7.15 -2.27
C ASN A 132 2.19 6.50 -3.56
N ALA A 133 0.92 6.06 -3.57
CA ALA A 133 0.27 5.38 -4.68
C ALA A 133 1.02 4.12 -5.17
N GLU A 134 1.58 3.36 -4.25
CA GLU A 134 2.36 2.15 -4.53
C GLU A 134 1.48 0.97 -4.91
N ALA A 135 0.27 0.89 -4.35
CA ALA A 135 -0.51 -0.34 -4.30
C ALA A 135 -1.97 -0.18 -4.75
N VAL A 136 -2.34 0.92 -5.39
CA VAL A 136 -3.74 1.25 -5.73
C VAL A 136 -4.50 0.09 -6.38
N GLU A 137 -3.94 -0.56 -7.41
CA GLU A 137 -4.59 -1.70 -8.09
C GLU A 137 -4.77 -2.91 -7.16
N GLY A 138 -3.74 -3.25 -6.37
CA GLY A 138 -3.81 -4.34 -5.41
C GLY A 138 -4.83 -4.09 -4.32
N LEU A 139 -4.94 -2.85 -3.84
CA LEU A 139 -5.88 -2.43 -2.81
C LEU A 139 -7.31 -2.41 -3.33
N LEU A 140 -7.58 -1.87 -4.53
CA LEU A 140 -8.88 -2.01 -5.18
C LEU A 140 -9.23 -3.49 -5.42
N GLY A 141 -8.24 -4.30 -5.78
CA GLY A 141 -8.37 -5.74 -5.96
C GLY A 141 -8.81 -6.50 -4.71
N LEU A 142 -8.60 -5.96 -3.50
CA LEU A 142 -9.10 -6.55 -2.25
C LEU A 142 -10.63 -6.45 -2.12
N GLY A 143 -11.29 -5.60 -2.94
CA GLY A 143 -12.74 -5.42 -2.96
C GLY A 143 -13.25 -4.05 -2.50
N PHE A 144 -12.35 -3.11 -2.17
CA PHE A 144 -12.74 -1.73 -1.87
C PHE A 144 -13.36 -1.06 -3.11
N GLY A 145 -14.50 -0.39 -2.93
CA GLY A 145 -15.14 0.41 -4.00
C GLY A 145 -14.32 1.65 -4.36
N PHE A 146 -13.52 2.16 -3.42
CA PHE A 146 -12.59 3.26 -3.67
C PHE A 146 -11.34 3.18 -2.79
N VAL A 147 -10.24 3.79 -3.25
CA VAL A 147 -8.99 3.93 -2.50
C VAL A 147 -8.56 5.39 -2.54
N GLU A 148 -8.23 5.94 -1.38
CA GLU A 148 -7.67 7.29 -1.24
C GLU A 148 -6.17 7.22 -0.95
N VAL A 149 -5.35 7.74 -1.87
CA VAL A 149 -3.89 7.82 -1.69
C VAL A 149 -3.49 9.13 -1.01
N GLY A 150 -2.27 9.19 -0.47
CA GLY A 150 -1.73 10.38 0.18
C GLY A 150 -1.91 10.39 1.71
N SER A 151 -1.80 11.51 2.41
CA SER A 151 -1.62 12.87 1.87
C SER A 151 -0.29 13.06 1.15
N VAL A 152 -0.36 13.46 -0.11
CA VAL A 152 0.81 13.75 -0.95
C VAL A 152 1.24 15.19 -0.74
N THR A 153 2.52 15.39 -0.52
CA THR A 153 3.14 16.72 -0.41
C THR A 153 3.90 17.06 -1.70
N PRO A 154 4.08 18.35 -2.04
CA PRO A 154 4.88 18.74 -3.19
C PRO A 154 6.30 18.18 -3.17
N GLN A 155 7.06 18.49 -2.12
CA GLN A 155 8.41 17.98 -1.92
C GLN A 155 8.39 16.69 -1.12
N PRO A 156 9.38 15.79 -1.32
CA PRO A 156 9.57 14.63 -0.47
C PRO A 156 9.85 15.07 0.97
N GLN A 157 9.32 14.33 1.94
CA GLN A 157 9.67 14.50 3.35
C GLN A 157 9.55 13.19 4.11
N GLU A 158 10.51 12.95 5.01
CA GLU A 158 10.56 11.73 5.83
C GLU A 158 9.40 11.63 6.84
N GLY A 159 8.82 12.77 7.24
CA GLY A 159 7.87 12.89 8.33
C GLY A 159 8.56 13.02 9.70
N ASN A 160 7.83 12.73 10.78
CA ASN A 160 8.38 12.81 12.15
C ASN A 160 9.24 11.56 12.49
N PRO A 161 10.14 11.65 13.48
CA PRO A 161 11.00 10.53 13.89
C PRO A 161 10.23 9.27 14.34
N LYS A 162 10.81 8.10 14.11
CA LYS A 162 10.28 6.78 14.52
C LYS A 162 10.63 6.46 15.99
N PRO A 163 9.83 5.63 16.69
CA PRO A 163 8.56 5.03 16.27
C PRO A 163 7.41 6.06 16.29
N ARG A 164 6.48 5.92 15.34
CA ARG A 164 5.42 6.92 15.10
C ARG A 164 4.06 6.34 14.74
N ILE A 165 3.90 5.02 14.79
CA ILE A 165 2.63 4.32 14.66
C ILE A 165 2.58 3.32 15.81
N PHE A 166 1.51 3.36 16.59
CA PHE A 166 1.35 2.56 17.80
C PHE A 166 -0.01 1.87 17.76
N ARG A 167 -0.05 0.56 17.95
CA ARG A 167 -1.29 -0.23 17.98
C ARG A 167 -1.71 -0.44 19.43
N LEU A 168 -2.90 0.03 19.78
CA LEU A 168 -3.54 -0.12 21.08
C LEU A 168 -4.57 -1.25 20.98
N LYS A 169 -4.09 -2.51 20.99
CA LYS A 169 -4.90 -3.70 20.68
C LYS A 169 -6.12 -3.83 21.59
N GLU A 170 -5.96 -3.58 22.89
CA GLU A 170 -7.02 -3.66 23.89
C GLU A 170 -8.16 -2.67 23.65
N HIS A 171 -7.89 -1.59 22.89
CA HIS A 171 -8.85 -0.55 22.55
C HIS A 171 -9.30 -0.61 21.09
N GLY A 172 -8.79 -1.56 20.30
CA GLY A 172 -9.05 -1.58 18.85
C GLY A 172 -8.59 -0.32 18.13
N ALA A 173 -7.58 0.38 18.67
CA ALA A 173 -7.19 1.73 18.22
C ALA A 173 -5.74 1.81 17.70
N VAL A 174 -5.45 2.87 16.94
CA VAL A 174 -4.12 3.19 16.43
C VAL A 174 -3.82 4.66 16.65
N VAL A 175 -2.73 4.95 17.35
CA VAL A 175 -2.22 6.32 17.48
C VAL A 175 -1.05 6.49 16.53
N ASN A 176 -1.04 7.58 15.75
CA ASN A 176 0.06 7.88 14.86
C ASN A 176 0.50 9.35 14.93
N ARG A 177 1.80 9.55 14.74
CA ARG A 177 2.45 10.85 14.68
C ARG A 177 3.27 11.03 13.41
N CYS A 178 2.78 10.56 12.26
CA CYS A 178 3.58 10.42 11.04
C CYS A 178 4.11 11.75 10.48
N GLY A 179 3.28 12.81 10.46
CA GLY A 179 3.66 14.13 9.94
C GLY A 179 3.86 14.16 8.42
N PHE A 180 2.89 13.63 7.65
CA PHE A 180 2.92 13.57 6.17
C PHE A 180 4.25 13.05 5.59
N ASN A 181 4.71 11.88 6.01
CA ASN A 181 5.80 11.22 5.30
C ASN A 181 5.35 10.87 3.86
N SER A 182 6.06 11.38 2.87
CA SER A 182 5.66 11.38 1.46
C SER A 182 6.91 11.38 0.59
N GLU A 183 6.91 10.60 -0.49
CA GLU A 183 7.98 10.56 -1.48
C GLU A 183 7.92 11.75 -2.47
N GLY A 184 6.95 12.65 -2.28
CA GLY A 184 6.78 13.86 -3.07
C GLY A 184 5.94 13.67 -4.32
N ILE A 185 5.43 14.79 -4.84
CA ILE A 185 4.43 14.80 -5.90
C ILE A 185 4.94 14.19 -7.21
N VAL A 186 6.22 14.37 -7.53
CA VAL A 186 6.84 13.85 -8.75
C VAL A 186 6.81 12.33 -8.78
N VAL A 187 7.14 11.68 -7.66
CA VAL A 187 7.17 10.21 -7.57
C VAL A 187 5.74 9.65 -7.64
N VAL A 188 4.81 10.27 -6.91
CA VAL A 188 3.40 9.86 -6.91
C VAL A 188 2.77 10.05 -8.30
N ALA A 189 2.99 11.19 -8.95
CA ALA A 189 2.50 11.46 -10.31
C ALA A 189 3.00 10.41 -11.30
N LYS A 190 4.27 10.00 -11.21
CA LYS A 190 4.83 8.94 -12.06
C LYS A 190 4.13 7.60 -11.86
N ARG A 191 3.87 7.20 -10.61
CA ARG A 191 3.16 5.94 -10.29
C ARG A 191 1.70 5.98 -10.77
N LEU A 192 1.00 7.08 -10.47
CA LEU A 192 -0.38 7.27 -10.91
C LEU A 192 -0.48 7.32 -12.44
N GLY A 193 0.44 7.98 -13.13
CA GLY A 193 0.47 7.99 -14.60
C GLY A 193 0.67 6.60 -15.21
N ALA A 194 1.55 5.78 -14.63
CA ALA A 194 1.75 4.41 -15.08
C ALA A 194 0.50 3.53 -14.86
N GLN A 195 -0.18 3.69 -13.72
CA GLN A 195 -1.42 2.98 -13.41
C GLN A 195 -2.59 3.46 -14.28
N HIS A 196 -2.71 4.77 -14.51
CA HIS A 196 -3.73 5.37 -15.36
C HIS A 196 -3.63 4.90 -16.81
N GLY A 197 -2.40 4.81 -17.33
CA GLY A 197 -2.15 4.27 -18.67
C GLY A 197 -2.64 2.82 -18.83
N LYS A 198 -2.40 1.98 -17.82
CA LYS A 198 -2.89 0.58 -17.81
C LYS A 198 -4.42 0.52 -17.79
N ARG A 199 -5.05 1.27 -16.88
CA ARG A 199 -6.52 1.33 -16.74
C ARG A 199 -7.21 1.73 -18.04
N LYS A 200 -6.70 2.78 -18.70
CA LYS A 200 -7.22 3.20 -20.01
C LYS A 200 -7.09 2.13 -21.08
N MET A 201 -6.00 1.36 -21.10
CA MET A 201 -5.84 0.27 -22.09
C MET A 201 -6.81 -0.90 -21.85
N GLU A 202 -7.09 -1.23 -20.58
CA GLU A 202 -8.03 -2.28 -20.20
C GLU A 202 -9.48 -1.90 -20.54
N GLU A 203 -9.87 -0.63 -20.34
CA GLU A 203 -11.18 -0.10 -20.73
C GLU A 203 -11.42 -0.19 -22.25
N THR A 204 -10.45 0.20 -23.09
CA THR A 204 -10.60 0.13 -24.56
C THR A 204 -10.71 -1.30 -25.09
N SER A 205 -10.30 -2.29 -24.28
CA SER A 205 -10.30 -3.71 -24.66
C SER A 205 -11.59 -4.44 -24.24
N SER A 206 -12.44 -3.80 -23.43
CA SER A 206 -13.69 -4.36 -22.92
C SER A 206 -14.87 -3.65 -23.59
N SER A 207 -15.80 -4.40 -24.19
CA SER A 207 -16.94 -3.83 -24.94
C SER A 207 -17.75 -2.84 -24.10
N SER A 208 -17.92 -1.63 -24.66
CA SER A 208 -18.90 -0.58 -24.31
C SER A 208 -20.14 -1.15 -23.63
N ASP A 209 -20.48 -0.77 -22.39
CA ASP A 209 -21.46 0.31 -22.25
C ASP A 209 -21.54 0.98 -20.86
N VAL A 210 -20.66 0.71 -19.89
CA VAL A 210 -20.71 1.46 -18.62
C VAL A 210 -19.31 1.61 -17.99
N LYS A 211 -18.85 2.86 -17.80
CA LYS A 211 -17.75 3.21 -16.88
C LYS A 211 -18.22 2.94 -15.44
N GLN A 212 -18.26 1.67 -15.02
CA GLN A 212 -18.56 1.32 -13.63
C GLN A 212 -17.30 1.48 -12.80
N GLY A 213 -17.34 2.38 -11.80
CA GLY A 213 -16.29 2.48 -10.80
C GLY A 213 -16.34 1.27 -9.88
N GLY A 214 -15.33 0.40 -9.96
CA GLY A 214 -15.20 -0.81 -9.13
C GLY A 214 -15.43 -2.13 -9.88
N LYS A 215 -14.94 -3.23 -9.29
CA LYS A 215 -14.89 -4.68 -9.66
C LYS A 215 -14.94 -5.14 -11.13
N ALA A 216 -15.70 -4.51 -12.01
CA ALA A 216 -15.70 -4.71 -13.47
C ALA A 216 -15.06 -3.53 -14.25
N GLY A 217 -14.66 -2.46 -13.57
CA GLY A 217 -13.89 -1.33 -14.11
C GLY A 217 -12.87 -0.78 -13.10
N PRO A 218 -12.03 0.21 -13.49
CA PRO A 218 -11.04 0.78 -12.60
C PRO A 218 -11.76 1.45 -11.42
N GLY A 219 -11.57 0.91 -10.21
CA GLY A 219 -12.19 1.47 -9.01
C GLY A 219 -11.82 2.94 -8.77
N ILE A 220 -12.65 3.62 -7.97
CA ILE A 220 -12.56 5.06 -7.75
C ILE A 220 -11.28 5.40 -6.96
N LEU A 221 -10.51 6.36 -7.47
CA LEU A 221 -9.28 6.84 -6.88
C LEU A 221 -9.45 8.25 -6.31
N GLY A 222 -9.33 8.37 -4.99
CA GLY A 222 -9.16 9.65 -4.31
C GLY A 222 -7.69 10.04 -4.23
N VAL A 223 -7.38 11.31 -4.48
CA VAL A 223 -6.03 11.85 -4.22
C VAL A 223 -6.10 12.88 -3.10
N ASN A 224 -5.52 12.52 -1.95
CA ASN A 224 -5.42 13.39 -0.80
C ASN A 224 -4.16 14.25 -0.88
N LEU A 225 -4.35 15.56 -0.87
CA LEU A 225 -3.31 16.57 -0.96
C LEU A 225 -2.97 17.11 0.42
N GLY A 226 -1.70 17.39 0.66
CA GLY A 226 -1.22 18.01 1.89
C GLY A 226 -0.09 18.99 1.63
N LYS A 227 0.16 19.87 2.61
CA LYS A 227 1.29 20.81 2.56
C LYS A 227 2.59 20.19 3.09
N ASN A 228 3.73 20.66 2.60
CA ASN A 228 5.02 20.36 3.22
C ASN A 228 5.12 21.00 4.62
N LYS A 229 5.85 20.33 5.52
CA LYS A 229 6.03 20.81 6.92
C LYS A 229 6.67 22.20 6.97
N THR A 230 7.64 22.44 6.10
CA THR A 230 8.43 23.68 6.01
C THR A 230 7.84 24.73 5.06
N SER A 231 6.72 24.44 4.39
CA SER A 231 6.10 25.39 3.47
C SER A 231 5.40 26.52 4.21
N GLU A 232 5.70 27.75 3.80
CA GLU A 232 5.10 28.99 4.28
C GLU A 232 3.78 29.30 3.55
N ASP A 233 3.68 29.02 2.25
CA ASP A 233 2.44 29.15 1.47
C ASP A 233 1.78 27.78 1.31
N ALA A 234 0.95 27.42 2.29
CA ALA A 234 0.16 26.19 2.21
C ALA A 234 -0.70 26.14 0.93
N GLY A 235 -1.26 27.26 0.49
CA GLY A 235 -2.11 27.32 -0.69
C GLY A 235 -1.35 26.96 -1.98
N ALA A 236 -0.10 27.40 -2.12
CA ALA A 236 0.75 27.05 -3.26
C ALA A 236 1.01 25.53 -3.31
N ASP A 237 1.22 24.89 -2.16
CA ASP A 237 1.41 23.43 -2.09
C ASP A 237 0.19 22.67 -2.62
N TYR A 238 -1.02 23.05 -2.20
CA TYR A 238 -2.24 22.41 -2.70
C TYR A 238 -2.47 22.65 -4.19
N VAL A 239 -2.21 23.88 -4.68
CA VAL A 239 -2.30 24.21 -6.11
C VAL A 239 -1.33 23.35 -6.94
N GLN A 240 -0.09 23.17 -6.47
CA GLN A 240 0.85 22.26 -7.12
C GLN A 240 0.36 20.81 -7.12
N GLY A 241 -0.25 20.40 -6.00
CA GLY A 241 -1.03 19.17 -5.84
C GLY A 241 -2.03 18.96 -6.98
N VAL A 242 -2.91 19.95 -7.18
CA VAL A 242 -3.93 19.94 -8.22
C VAL A 242 -3.31 19.83 -9.60
N HIS A 243 -2.39 20.72 -9.98
CA HIS A 243 -1.84 20.73 -11.33
C HIS A 243 -1.13 19.41 -11.70
N SER A 244 -0.52 18.74 -10.73
CA SER A 244 0.25 17.53 -11.03
C SER A 244 -0.59 16.25 -10.97
N LEU A 245 -1.57 16.16 -10.05
CA LEU A 245 -2.24 14.91 -9.73
C LEU A 245 -3.72 14.83 -10.13
N SER A 246 -4.38 15.96 -10.38
CA SER A 246 -5.83 16.00 -10.59
C SER A 246 -6.31 15.21 -11.81
N GLN A 247 -5.50 15.13 -12.87
CA GLN A 247 -5.80 14.33 -14.07
C GLN A 247 -5.88 12.81 -13.83
N TYR A 248 -5.39 12.32 -12.68
CA TYR A 248 -5.42 10.90 -12.31
C TYR A 248 -6.50 10.59 -11.27
N ALA A 249 -7.15 11.61 -10.72
CA ALA A 249 -8.02 11.46 -9.56
C ALA A 249 -9.49 11.47 -10.00
N ASP A 250 -10.29 10.57 -9.44
CA ASP A 250 -11.75 10.61 -9.55
C ASP A 250 -12.35 11.65 -8.62
N TYR A 251 -11.68 11.93 -7.49
CA TYR A 251 -11.93 13.04 -6.58
C TYR A 251 -10.64 13.53 -5.89
N LEU A 252 -10.61 14.80 -5.48
CA LEU A 252 -9.50 15.43 -4.78
C LEU A 252 -9.87 15.73 -3.33
N VAL A 253 -8.90 15.64 -2.41
CA VAL A 253 -9.11 16.01 -1.01
C VAL A 253 -8.08 17.04 -0.55
N ILE A 254 -8.54 18.15 0.01
CA ILE A 254 -7.72 19.11 0.74
C ILE A 254 -7.65 18.66 2.20
N ASN A 255 -6.49 18.18 2.66
CA ASN A 255 -6.32 17.73 4.04
C ASN A 255 -5.81 18.85 4.95
N VAL A 256 -6.72 19.40 5.76
CA VAL A 256 -6.43 20.40 6.79
C VAL A 256 -6.57 19.83 8.22
N SER A 257 -6.69 18.50 8.36
CA SER A 257 -7.05 17.83 9.63
C SER A 257 -5.86 17.25 10.41
N SER A 258 -4.71 17.02 9.78
CA SER A 258 -3.60 16.31 10.43
C SER A 258 -3.11 17.02 11.71
N PRO A 259 -3.09 16.34 12.87
CA PRO A 259 -2.52 16.88 14.12
C PRO A 259 -0.99 16.93 14.08
N ASN A 260 -0.39 16.25 13.11
CA ASN A 260 1.04 15.95 13.08
C ASN A 260 1.86 16.94 12.25
N THR A 261 1.19 17.91 11.65
CA THR A 261 1.79 18.99 10.84
C THR A 261 1.49 20.32 11.54
N PRO A 262 2.51 20.98 12.15
CA PRO A 262 2.30 22.21 12.89
C PRO A 262 1.55 23.29 12.10
N GLY A 263 0.60 23.95 12.74
CA GLY A 263 -0.21 25.03 12.15
C GLY A 263 -1.27 24.58 11.14
N LEU A 264 -1.29 23.31 10.70
CA LEU A 264 -2.20 22.86 9.64
C LEU A 264 -3.67 23.04 10.01
N ARG A 265 -4.06 22.67 11.24
CA ARG A 265 -5.44 22.77 11.71
C ARG A 265 -5.97 24.20 11.79
N GLN A 266 -5.08 25.20 11.84
CA GLN A 266 -5.46 26.62 11.82
C GLN A 266 -6.07 27.02 10.46
N LEU A 267 -5.79 26.26 9.39
CA LEU A 267 -6.40 26.45 8.07
C LEU A 267 -7.90 26.13 8.05
N GLN A 268 -8.44 25.52 9.11
CA GLN A 268 -9.87 25.24 9.24
C GLN A 268 -10.70 26.46 9.66
N GLY A 269 -10.05 27.55 10.09
CA GLY A 269 -10.75 28.80 10.40
C GLY A 269 -11.48 29.35 9.18
N ARG A 270 -12.68 29.91 9.38
CA ARG A 270 -13.61 30.33 8.30
C ARG A 270 -12.94 31.07 7.15
N LYS A 271 -12.11 32.07 7.47
CA LYS A 271 -11.45 32.92 6.47
C LYS A 271 -10.38 32.12 5.71
N GLN A 272 -9.48 31.47 6.44
CA GLN A 272 -8.36 30.69 5.88
C GLN A 272 -8.88 29.55 5.00
N LEU A 273 -9.92 28.83 5.46
CA LEU A 273 -10.50 27.73 4.72
C LEU A 273 -11.17 28.24 3.43
N LYS A 274 -11.91 29.34 3.50
CA LYS A 274 -12.54 29.94 2.30
C LYS A 274 -11.51 30.35 1.26
N GLU A 275 -10.44 31.02 1.69
CA GLU A 275 -9.37 31.46 0.80
C GLU A 275 -8.63 30.25 0.18
N LEU A 276 -8.34 29.23 1.00
CA LEU A 276 -7.69 28.01 0.54
C LEU A 276 -8.56 27.24 -0.45
N VAL A 277 -9.80 26.94 -0.11
CA VAL A 277 -10.73 26.19 -0.98
C VAL A 277 -10.91 26.91 -2.30
N LYS A 278 -11.08 28.24 -2.27
CA LYS A 278 -11.18 29.03 -3.50
C LYS A 278 -9.91 28.93 -4.36
N LYS A 279 -8.72 29.13 -3.77
CA LYS A 279 -7.44 29.04 -4.50
C LYS A 279 -7.25 27.66 -5.15
N VAL A 280 -7.61 26.59 -4.45
CA VAL A 280 -7.49 25.21 -4.95
C VAL A 280 -8.56 24.89 -6.01
N GLN A 281 -9.78 25.40 -5.82
CA GLN A 281 -10.87 25.28 -6.78
C GLN A 281 -10.57 26.01 -8.08
N ASP A 282 -10.09 27.25 -8.00
CA ASP A 282 -9.69 28.05 -9.17
C ASP A 282 -8.60 27.30 -9.96
N ALA A 283 -7.55 26.81 -9.29
CA ALA A 283 -6.48 26.02 -9.92
C ALA A 283 -6.97 24.71 -10.56
N ARG A 284 -8.02 24.08 -10.01
CA ARG A 284 -8.65 22.90 -10.60
C ARG A 284 -9.47 23.28 -11.82
N ASP A 285 -10.27 24.34 -11.73
CA ASP A 285 -11.19 24.75 -12.77
C ASP A 285 -10.46 25.38 -13.98
N GLU A 286 -9.23 25.86 -13.78
CA GLU A 286 -8.30 26.30 -14.84
C GLU A 286 -7.76 25.15 -15.72
N MET A 287 -7.82 23.90 -15.24
CA MET A 287 -7.33 22.74 -16.00
C MET A 287 -8.29 22.38 -17.13
N GLN A 288 -7.77 21.71 -18.17
CA GLN A 288 -8.58 21.21 -19.27
C GLN A 288 -9.23 19.87 -18.90
N TRP A 289 -10.56 19.86 -18.84
CA TRP A 289 -11.35 18.68 -18.50
C TRP A 289 -12.02 18.07 -19.72
N ALA A 290 -12.20 16.75 -19.67
CA ALA A 290 -13.05 16.03 -20.61
C ALA A 290 -14.55 16.30 -20.30
N GLU A 291 -15.45 15.65 -21.02
CA GLU A 291 -16.90 15.81 -20.86
C GLU A 291 -17.39 15.55 -19.41
N ASP A 292 -16.70 14.68 -18.67
CA ASP A 292 -17.01 14.34 -17.29
C ASP A 292 -16.67 15.47 -16.28
N GLY A 293 -16.06 16.56 -16.75
CA GLY A 293 -15.73 17.75 -15.96
C GLY A 293 -14.59 17.56 -14.94
N PRO A 294 -14.35 18.57 -14.09
CA PRO A 294 -13.33 18.50 -13.05
C PRO A 294 -13.65 17.43 -12.00
N PRO A 295 -12.62 16.81 -11.37
CA PRO A 295 -12.85 15.96 -10.21
C PRO A 295 -13.51 16.75 -9.07
N PRO A 296 -14.50 16.16 -8.38
CA PRO A 296 -15.03 16.70 -7.14
C PRO A 296 -13.92 17.07 -6.16
N LEU A 297 -14.06 18.22 -5.50
CA LEU A 297 -13.10 18.71 -4.51
C LEU A 297 -13.71 18.60 -3.12
N LEU A 298 -13.01 17.87 -2.26
CA LEU A 298 -13.39 17.57 -0.90
C LEU A 298 -12.46 18.25 0.10
N VAL A 299 -12.96 18.49 1.31
CA VAL A 299 -12.17 19.00 2.43
C VAL A 299 -12.24 18.01 3.59
N LYS A 300 -11.08 17.55 4.05
CA LYS A 300 -10.95 16.69 5.23
C LYS A 300 -10.61 17.53 6.46
N VAL A 301 -11.49 17.46 7.47
CA VAL A 301 -11.45 18.28 8.70
C VAL A 301 -11.20 17.42 9.95
N ALA A 302 -10.72 18.04 11.02
CA ALA A 302 -10.41 17.39 12.29
C ALA A 302 -11.69 17.12 13.11
N PRO A 303 -11.69 16.11 14.01
CA PRO A 303 -12.81 15.87 14.93
C PRO A 303 -12.92 16.88 16.07
N ASP A 304 -11.79 17.47 16.47
CA ASP A 304 -11.69 18.42 17.58
C ASP A 304 -12.08 19.84 17.14
N LEU A 305 -13.36 20.01 16.79
CA LEU A 305 -13.95 21.28 16.37
C LEU A 305 -15.09 21.70 17.30
N SER A 306 -15.17 22.99 17.60
CA SER A 306 -16.34 23.51 18.31
C SER A 306 -17.57 23.51 17.39
N LYS A 307 -18.77 23.65 17.97
CA LYS A 307 -20.00 23.81 17.19
C LYS A 307 -19.91 25.01 16.23
N GLN A 308 -19.30 26.12 16.67
CA GLN A 308 -19.12 27.31 15.85
C GLN A 308 -18.16 27.05 14.67
N ASP A 309 -17.08 26.30 14.90
CA ASP A 309 -16.17 25.92 13.82
C ASP A 309 -16.88 25.05 12.77
N LEU A 310 -17.73 24.11 13.20
CA LEU A 310 -18.53 23.29 12.30
C LEU A 310 -19.51 24.13 11.47
N GLU A 311 -20.20 25.09 12.08
CA GLU A 311 -21.09 26.03 11.38
C GLU A 311 -20.34 26.89 10.37
N ASP A 312 -19.15 27.38 10.73
CA ASP A 312 -18.30 28.18 9.85
C ASP A 312 -17.79 27.37 8.67
N ILE A 313 -17.33 26.13 8.89
CA ILE A 313 -16.90 25.20 7.85
C ILE A 313 -18.07 24.88 6.91
N ALA A 314 -19.25 24.57 7.46
CA ALA A 314 -20.45 24.29 6.68
C ALA A 314 -20.88 25.51 5.83
N ALA A 315 -20.75 26.72 6.35
CA ALA A 315 -20.99 27.93 5.58
C ALA A 315 -19.99 28.05 4.42
N VAL A 316 -18.70 27.84 4.66
CA VAL A 316 -17.67 27.92 3.61
C VAL A 316 -17.94 26.91 2.49
N THR A 317 -18.28 25.66 2.82
CA THR A 317 -18.55 24.61 1.83
C THR A 317 -19.80 24.91 1.01
N TYR A 318 -20.88 25.38 1.66
CA TYR A 318 -22.09 25.82 0.97
C TYR A 318 -21.82 26.94 -0.05
N TRP A 319 -21.01 27.94 0.32
CA TRP A 319 -20.68 29.07 -0.56
C TRP A 319 -19.74 28.72 -1.70
N THR A 320 -18.77 27.83 -1.48
CA THR A 320 -17.77 27.43 -2.48
C THR A 320 -18.26 26.31 -3.40
N LYS A 321 -19.39 25.65 -3.05
CA LYS A 321 -19.85 24.40 -3.67
C LYS A 321 -18.80 23.29 -3.62
N ALA A 322 -17.79 23.42 -2.75
CA ALA A 322 -16.90 22.31 -2.44
C ALA A 322 -17.70 21.24 -1.69
N LEU A 323 -17.52 19.98 -2.08
CA LEU A 323 -18.23 18.88 -1.45
C LEU A 323 -17.58 18.59 -0.11
N PHE A 324 -18.38 18.49 0.94
CA PHE A 324 -17.85 18.26 2.28
C PHE A 324 -17.78 16.76 2.55
N PHE A 325 -16.62 16.26 2.94
CA PHE A 325 -16.49 14.90 3.45
C PHE A 325 -15.75 14.90 4.78
N MET A 326 -16.52 14.65 5.83
CA MET A 326 -16.06 14.69 7.20
C MET A 326 -15.39 13.35 7.53
N LEU A 327 -14.11 13.23 7.20
CA LEU A 327 -13.27 12.12 7.64
C LEU A 327 -12.62 12.50 8.97
N PHE A 328 -13.24 12.07 10.07
CA PHE A 328 -12.61 12.17 11.38
C PHE A 328 -11.35 11.29 11.40
N ASP A 329 -10.17 11.91 11.51
CA ASP A 329 -9.00 11.24 12.09
C ASP A 329 -9.29 11.09 13.59
N SER A 330 -10.14 10.10 13.92
CA SER A 330 -10.55 9.79 15.29
C SER A 330 -9.36 9.18 16.04
N TRP A 331 -9.10 9.69 17.26
CA TRP A 331 -8.01 9.23 18.12
C TRP A 331 -8.20 7.79 18.62
#